data_AF-A0A1H3WQD1-F1
#
_entry.id   AF-A0A1H3WQD1-F1
#
_cell.length_a   1.000
_cell.length_b   1.000
_cell.length_c   1.000
_cell.angle_alpha   90.00
_cell.angle_beta   90.00
_cell.angle_gamma   90.00
#
_symmetry.space_group_name_H-M   'P 1'
#
loop_
_entity.id
_entity.type
_entity.pdbx_description
1 polymer ?
#
loop_
_entity_poly.entity_id
_entity_poly.type
_entity_poly.pdbx_seq_one_letter_code
_entity_poly.pdbx_strand_id
1 'polypeptide(L)'
;MSAENYNYRFSWFSKKLDEYVRSSKSMDEYTFRSAYEHDQSTVPFNYTLLSDIPGLYRSRLARDIKDWEDLSSPQTFSYVPRALCNERFPSLQRANFTGQSVFYASLTPSINFREIGLDVASGDEVYMAKWKFLKETSLAFSRIIPREDSIMHNYVHKIFNVYEESGDTAGDYFAKLAKIFMSTEKGPSKYLISALYANFIFNFNPKVISNGGSIKPFDGIIYPSTKVDDWNALNVAIRPESIDRYATLQFVVRGKVAKDLRTIEYTDIGFNNNGVIHWYNPWIRESDIVPTEYFLFDTLGNKVDSTNGILCDKDGKIVSNPLAVFEYQKDLWGEKYIRMIPPEMKPDINIEDLDEAHLSSFTYKGYALLRDVIDWTFVSSDGVTHHIGKIGFNVQVTSSYNRTDKPRGITWL
;
A
#
# COMPACT_ATOMS: atom_id res chain seq x y z
N MET A 1 34.55 -22.78 -3.48
CA MET A 1 34.02 -23.83 -2.58
C MET A 1 33.59 -25.00 -3.46
N SER A 2 33.95 -26.25 -3.13
CA SER A 2 33.50 -27.41 -3.92
C SER A 2 32.00 -27.66 -3.73
N ALA A 3 31.33 -28.22 -4.74
CA ALA A 3 29.88 -28.49 -4.71
C ALA A 3 29.46 -29.44 -3.55
N GLU A 4 30.30 -30.41 -3.20
CA GLU A 4 30.07 -31.29 -2.04
C GLU A 4 30.07 -30.54 -0.70
N ASN A 5 31.00 -29.60 -0.51
CA ASN A 5 31.06 -28.77 0.69
C ASN A 5 29.89 -27.79 0.79
N TYR A 6 29.35 -27.36 -0.36
CA TYR A 6 28.14 -26.52 -0.43
C TYR A 6 26.90 -27.32 0.05
N ASN A 7 26.68 -28.50 -0.53
CA ASN A 7 25.52 -29.33 -0.18
C ASN A 7 25.53 -29.83 1.27
N TYR A 8 26.72 -30.21 1.78
CA TYR A 8 26.85 -30.61 3.18
C TYR A 8 26.46 -29.49 4.15
N ARG A 9 26.86 -28.24 3.88
CA ARG A 9 26.53 -27.09 4.71
C ARG A 9 25.04 -26.80 4.75
N PHE A 10 24.36 -26.77 3.59
CA PHE A 10 22.91 -26.53 3.56
C PHE A 10 22.09 -27.67 4.17
N SER A 11 22.54 -28.91 4.06
CA SER A 11 21.94 -30.02 4.82
C SER A 11 22.04 -29.81 6.34
N TRP A 12 23.20 -29.37 6.83
CA TRP A 12 23.40 -29.05 8.24
C TRP A 12 22.53 -27.87 8.71
N PHE A 13 22.45 -26.79 7.93
CA PHE A 13 21.56 -25.65 8.21
C PHE A 13 20.09 -26.07 8.28
N SER A 14 19.65 -26.95 7.36
CA SER A 14 18.28 -27.46 7.37
C SER A 14 17.94 -28.28 8.62
N LYS A 15 18.89 -29.10 9.11
CA LYS A 15 18.75 -29.85 10.38
C LYS A 15 18.69 -28.92 11.59
N LYS A 16 19.47 -27.84 11.59
CA LYS A 16 19.42 -26.82 12.66
C LYS A 16 18.07 -26.10 12.68
N LEU A 17 17.54 -25.78 11.51
CA LEU A 17 16.19 -25.23 11.42
C LEU A 17 15.12 -26.19 11.98
N ASP A 18 15.25 -27.51 11.77
CA ASP A 18 14.36 -28.50 12.39
C ASP A 18 14.49 -28.56 13.92
N GLU A 19 15.69 -28.33 14.44
CA GLU A 19 15.92 -28.18 15.88
C GLU A 19 15.15 -26.99 16.43
N TYR A 20 15.29 -25.82 15.81
CA TYR A 20 14.56 -24.61 16.21
C TYR A 20 13.05 -24.79 16.11
N VAL A 21 12.56 -25.43 15.03
CA VAL A 21 11.14 -25.74 14.86
C VAL A 21 10.64 -26.61 16.02
N ARG A 22 11.34 -27.68 16.36
CA ARG A 22 10.94 -28.58 17.47
C ARG A 22 10.96 -27.85 18.81
N SER A 23 12.03 -27.12 19.12
CA SER A 23 12.17 -26.39 20.38
C SER A 23 11.12 -25.28 20.55
N SER A 24 10.76 -24.59 19.45
CA SER A 24 9.74 -23.53 19.50
C SER A 24 8.37 -24.04 19.95
N LYS A 25 8.08 -25.34 19.77
CA LYS A 25 6.81 -25.96 20.19
C LYS A 25 6.75 -26.26 21.69
N SER A 26 7.89 -26.27 22.38
CA SER A 26 8.01 -26.66 23.79
C SER A 26 8.54 -25.55 24.70
N MET A 27 8.99 -24.43 24.14
CA MET A 27 9.58 -23.31 24.88
C MET A 27 8.73 -22.05 24.77
N ASP A 28 8.69 -21.25 25.84
CA ASP A 28 8.25 -19.87 25.75
C ASP A 28 9.28 -18.99 25.02
N GLU A 29 8.89 -17.75 24.71
CA GLU A 29 9.75 -16.81 23.97
C GLU A 29 11.09 -16.55 24.68
N TYR A 30 11.07 -16.32 25.99
CA TYR A 30 12.26 -15.96 26.75
C TYR A 30 13.28 -17.10 26.75
N THR A 31 12.81 -18.31 27.03
CA THR A 31 13.63 -19.53 27.06
C THR A 31 14.18 -19.84 25.67
N PHE A 32 13.33 -19.75 24.63
CA PHE A 32 13.73 -19.99 23.25
C PHE A 32 14.78 -18.98 22.78
N ARG A 33 14.54 -17.69 23.03
CA ARG A 33 15.46 -16.62 22.66
C ARG A 33 16.81 -16.76 23.37
N SER A 34 16.82 -16.99 24.68
CA SER A 34 18.05 -17.16 25.46
C SER A 34 18.88 -18.35 24.99
N ALA A 35 18.24 -19.43 24.53
CA ALA A 35 18.92 -20.62 24.04
C ALA A 35 19.60 -20.41 22.68
N TYR A 36 19.02 -19.58 21.79
CA TYR A 36 19.38 -19.57 20.38
C TYR A 36 19.81 -18.21 19.82
N GLU A 37 19.57 -17.09 20.51
CA GLU A 37 19.87 -15.75 19.94
C GLU A 37 21.35 -15.58 19.58
N HIS A 38 22.25 -16.32 20.22
CA HIS A 38 23.69 -16.29 19.93
C HIS A 38 24.20 -17.40 19.00
N ASP A 39 23.33 -18.30 18.49
CA ASP A 39 23.72 -19.42 17.61
C ASP A 39 23.90 -19.01 16.13
N GLN A 40 24.79 -18.04 15.91
CA GLN A 40 24.98 -17.35 14.62
C GLN A 40 25.65 -18.20 13.54
N SER A 41 26.32 -19.28 13.93
CA SER A 41 27.11 -20.10 13.01
C SER A 41 26.27 -20.90 12.00
N THR A 42 24.95 -20.78 12.09
CA THR A 42 23.97 -21.74 11.55
C THR A 42 23.06 -21.21 10.43
N VAL A 43 23.26 -19.98 9.95
CA VAL A 43 22.26 -19.33 9.09
C VAL A 43 22.84 -18.68 7.84
N PRO A 44 22.61 -19.26 6.64
CA PRO A 44 22.87 -18.60 5.37
C PRO A 44 21.73 -17.65 5.01
N PHE A 45 22.07 -16.54 4.34
CA PHE A 45 21.11 -15.53 3.91
C PHE A 45 21.12 -15.41 2.38
N ASN A 46 19.94 -15.42 1.79
CA ASN A 46 19.76 -14.93 0.42
C ASN A 46 19.49 -13.42 0.47
N TYR A 47 20.01 -12.65 -0.48
CA TYR A 47 19.88 -11.19 -0.48
C TYR A 47 19.61 -10.59 -1.84
N THR A 48 19.06 -9.38 -1.82
CA THR A 48 18.94 -8.51 -2.98
C THR A 48 19.33 -7.08 -2.59
N LEU A 49 19.79 -6.30 -3.55
CA LEU A 49 20.05 -4.88 -3.41
C LEU A 49 18.93 -4.12 -4.12
N LEU A 50 18.26 -3.25 -3.38
CA LEU A 50 17.14 -2.48 -3.88
C LEU A 50 17.52 -1.03 -4.04
N SER A 51 17.41 -0.53 -5.28
CA SER A 51 17.33 0.89 -5.60
C SER A 51 15.92 1.19 -6.10
N ASP A 52 15.49 2.44 -5.98
CA ASP A 52 14.23 2.93 -6.58
C ASP A 52 12.97 2.16 -6.16
N ILE A 53 12.85 1.84 -4.88
CA ILE A 53 11.62 1.25 -4.34
C ILE A 53 10.49 2.29 -4.44
N PRO A 54 9.38 1.99 -5.15
CA PRO A 54 8.34 2.98 -5.51
C PRO A 54 7.56 3.55 -4.30
N GLY A 55 7.59 2.84 -3.18
CA GLY A 55 7.07 3.31 -1.90
C GLY A 55 6.87 2.18 -0.91
N LEU A 56 6.85 2.53 0.37
CA LEU A 56 6.49 1.64 1.46
C LEU A 56 5.18 2.12 2.08
N TYR A 57 4.22 1.21 2.20
CA TYR A 57 2.92 1.50 2.77
C TYR A 57 2.86 0.90 4.16
N ARG A 58 2.58 1.70 5.19
CA ARG A 58 2.39 1.25 6.56
C ARG A 58 1.05 1.74 7.08
N SER A 59 0.20 0.83 7.54
CA SER A 59 -1.09 1.20 8.11
C SER A 59 -1.10 0.99 9.62
N ARG A 60 -1.99 1.73 10.29
CA ARG A 60 -2.32 1.54 11.71
C ARG A 60 -3.81 1.75 11.88
N LEU A 61 -4.45 0.91 12.69
CA LEU A 61 -5.81 1.16 13.12
C LEU A 61 -5.82 2.29 14.14
N ALA A 62 -6.85 3.13 14.11
CA ALA A 62 -6.98 4.23 15.07
C ALA A 62 -6.97 3.72 16.52
N ARG A 63 -7.59 2.55 16.78
CA ARG A 63 -7.62 1.91 18.10
C ARG A 63 -6.24 1.51 18.63
N ASP A 64 -5.25 1.36 17.76
CA ASP A 64 -3.88 1.00 18.13
C ASP A 64 -2.98 2.21 18.34
N ILE A 65 -3.42 3.41 17.94
CA ILE A 65 -2.75 4.67 18.23
C ILE A 65 -3.15 5.10 19.63
N LYS A 66 -2.17 5.32 20.51
CA LYS A 66 -2.42 5.70 21.90
C LYS A 66 -2.76 7.18 22.01
N ASP A 67 -3.55 7.54 23.02
CA ASP A 67 -4.00 8.93 23.25
C ASP A 67 -2.85 9.95 23.39
N TRP A 68 -1.66 9.49 23.77
CA TRP A 68 -0.46 10.31 23.91
C TRP A 68 0.39 10.39 22.63
N GLU A 69 0.06 9.63 21.58
CA GLU A 69 0.75 9.71 20.29
C GLU A 69 0.27 10.93 19.50
N ASP A 70 1.21 11.72 18.99
CA ASP A 70 0.92 12.94 18.24
C ASP A 70 0.64 12.62 16.76
N LEU A 71 -0.61 12.79 16.32
CA LEU A 71 -1.00 12.59 14.92
C LEU A 71 -0.36 13.60 13.96
N SER A 72 0.28 14.67 14.45
CA SER A 72 1.10 15.56 13.64
C SER A 72 2.56 15.08 13.52
N SER A 73 2.96 14.02 14.22
CA SER A 73 4.32 13.48 14.17
C SER A 73 4.45 12.33 13.16
N PRO A 74 5.45 12.36 12.25
CA PRO A 74 5.79 11.22 11.41
C PRO A 74 6.09 9.93 12.19
N GLN A 75 6.61 10.06 13.42
CA GLN A 75 6.94 8.92 14.27
C GLN A 75 5.71 8.05 14.58
N THR A 76 4.53 8.66 14.74
CA THR A 76 3.26 7.97 14.99
C THR A 76 2.91 7.00 13.87
N PHE A 77 3.32 7.30 12.63
CA PHE A 77 3.08 6.46 11.46
C PHE A 77 4.31 5.68 11.01
N SER A 78 5.32 5.61 11.88
CA SER A 78 6.56 4.86 11.69
C SER A 78 6.60 3.65 12.63
N TYR A 79 7.79 3.16 12.96
CA TYR A 79 8.06 2.10 13.91
C TYR A 79 7.87 2.55 15.37
N VAL A 80 7.91 1.60 16.32
CA VAL A 80 7.81 1.92 17.76
C VAL A 80 9.13 2.55 18.25
N PRO A 81 9.16 3.77 18.80
CA PRO A 81 10.39 4.37 19.31
C PRO A 81 11.12 3.47 20.31
N ARG A 82 12.44 3.37 20.19
CA ARG A 82 13.26 2.52 21.07
C ARG A 82 13.09 2.85 22.56
N ALA A 83 12.83 4.11 22.89
CA ALA A 83 12.56 4.56 24.25
C ALA A 83 11.27 3.98 24.86
N LEU A 84 10.35 3.48 24.02
CA LEU A 84 9.11 2.84 24.45
C LEU A 84 9.19 1.31 24.45
N CYS A 85 10.26 0.76 23.88
CA CYS A 85 10.48 -0.68 23.86
C CYS A 85 10.81 -1.21 25.25
N ASN A 86 10.17 -2.31 25.64
CA ASN A 86 10.37 -3.00 26.92
C ASN A 86 10.06 -4.50 26.77
N GLU A 87 10.19 -5.25 27.86
CA GLU A 87 10.00 -6.70 27.90
C GLU A 87 8.60 -7.19 27.46
N ARG A 88 7.63 -6.29 27.26
CA ARG A 88 6.25 -6.60 26.84
C ARG A 88 5.80 -5.89 25.57
N PHE A 89 6.56 -4.91 25.08
CA PHE A 89 6.13 -4.06 23.97
C PHE A 89 7.31 -3.57 23.11
N PRO A 90 7.23 -3.61 21.77
CA PRO A 90 6.17 -4.21 20.97
C PRO A 90 6.09 -5.73 21.20
N SER A 91 4.93 -6.33 20.92
CA SER A 91 4.76 -7.79 21.04
C SER A 91 5.60 -8.54 20.00
N LEU A 92 5.84 -9.82 20.24
CA LEU A 92 6.35 -10.76 19.25
C LEU A 92 5.59 -10.65 17.93
N GLN A 93 6.30 -10.42 16.83
CA GLN A 93 5.76 -10.52 15.47
C GLN A 93 6.72 -11.28 14.58
N ARG A 94 6.38 -11.39 13.28
CA ARG A 94 7.06 -12.27 12.34
C ARG A 94 8.57 -12.02 12.22
N ALA A 95 9.00 -10.77 12.32
CA ALA A 95 10.40 -10.35 12.16
C ALA A 95 11.00 -9.66 13.40
N ASN A 96 10.38 -9.80 14.58
CA ASN A 96 10.92 -9.24 15.83
C ASN A 96 10.50 -10.06 17.05
N PHE A 97 11.39 -10.21 18.01
CA PHE A 97 11.00 -10.62 19.36
C PHE A 97 10.27 -9.49 20.08
N THR A 98 9.56 -9.83 21.15
CA THR A 98 8.98 -8.87 22.08
C THR A 98 10.06 -7.89 22.56
N GLY A 99 9.73 -6.60 22.55
CA GLY A 99 10.65 -5.52 22.93
C GLY A 99 11.61 -5.07 21.82
N GLN A 100 11.52 -5.62 20.61
CA GLN A 100 12.36 -5.20 19.48
C GLN A 100 11.57 -4.36 18.49
N SER A 101 12.04 -3.14 18.22
CA SER A 101 11.42 -2.27 17.23
C SER A 101 11.82 -2.63 15.82
N VAL A 102 10.83 -2.71 14.93
CA VAL A 102 10.99 -2.96 13.50
C VAL A 102 9.98 -2.12 12.72
N PHE A 103 10.42 -1.54 11.62
CA PHE A 103 9.54 -0.90 10.67
C PHE A 103 8.93 -1.94 9.72
N TYR A 104 7.70 -2.35 10.03
CA TYR A 104 6.85 -3.12 9.13
C TYR A 104 6.12 -2.23 8.13
N ALA A 105 6.12 -2.66 6.87
CA ALA A 105 5.36 -2.07 5.78
C ALA A 105 5.08 -3.09 4.67
N SER A 106 4.25 -2.73 3.71
CA SER A 106 4.01 -3.46 2.46
C SER A 106 4.56 -2.69 1.28
N LEU A 107 5.00 -3.40 0.23
CA LEU A 107 5.40 -2.77 -1.04
C LEU A 107 4.20 -2.31 -1.88
N THR A 108 3.00 -2.75 -1.51
CA THR A 108 1.74 -2.48 -2.20
C THR A 108 0.66 -2.05 -1.19
N PRO A 109 -0.15 -1.05 -1.52
CA PRO A 109 -1.13 -0.48 -0.59
C PRO A 109 -2.26 -1.46 -0.25
N SER A 110 -2.73 -2.23 -1.25
CA SER A 110 -3.89 -3.12 -1.17
C SER A 110 -3.77 -4.28 -0.17
N ILE A 111 -2.57 -4.57 0.31
CA ILE A 111 -2.28 -5.70 1.21
C ILE A 111 -2.12 -5.25 2.66
N ASN A 112 -1.77 -3.99 2.87
CA ASN A 112 -1.41 -3.44 4.16
C ASN A 112 -2.51 -3.65 5.21
N PHE A 113 -3.76 -3.38 4.86
CA PHE A 113 -4.91 -3.47 5.77
C PHE A 113 -5.19 -4.88 6.29
N ARG A 114 -4.82 -5.91 5.54
CA ARG A 114 -5.01 -7.29 6.00
C ARG A 114 -3.89 -7.79 6.91
N GLU A 115 -2.75 -7.08 6.92
CA GLU A 115 -1.57 -7.41 7.71
C GLU A 115 -1.50 -6.62 9.04
N ILE A 116 -2.20 -5.49 9.17
CA ILE A 116 -2.20 -4.69 10.42
C ILE A 116 -2.98 -5.30 11.59
N GLY A 117 -3.86 -6.27 11.35
CA GLY A 117 -4.64 -6.92 12.41
C GLY A 117 -5.41 -8.15 11.93
N LEU A 118 -5.67 -9.10 12.83
CA LEU A 118 -6.47 -10.30 12.54
C LEU A 118 -7.97 -10.04 12.54
N ASP A 119 -8.39 -8.91 13.12
CA ASP A 119 -9.75 -8.51 13.43
C ASP A 119 -10.13 -7.19 12.73
N VAL A 120 -9.44 -6.84 11.65
CA VAL A 120 -9.77 -5.68 10.81
C VAL A 120 -11.12 -5.92 10.13
N ALA A 121 -12.03 -4.97 10.26
CA ALA A 121 -13.34 -5.00 9.65
C ALA A 121 -13.61 -3.75 8.81
N SER A 122 -14.56 -3.86 7.86
CA SER A 122 -15.04 -2.68 7.13
C SER A 122 -15.67 -1.69 8.11
N GLY A 123 -15.35 -0.40 7.92
CA GLY A 123 -15.76 0.68 8.80
C GLY A 123 -14.78 1.01 9.92
N ASP A 124 -13.77 0.15 10.18
CA ASP A 124 -12.70 0.46 11.12
C ASP A 124 -11.93 1.70 10.67
N GLU A 125 -11.70 2.63 11.60
CA GLU A 125 -10.89 3.81 11.33
C GLU A 125 -9.40 3.43 11.22
N VAL A 126 -8.76 3.90 10.15
CA VAL A 126 -7.41 3.51 9.77
C VAL A 126 -6.61 4.70 9.24
N TYR A 127 -5.30 4.64 9.45
CA TYR A 127 -4.32 5.54 8.90
C TYR A 127 -3.37 4.75 8.01
N MET A 128 -3.16 5.17 6.77
CA MET A 128 -2.16 4.60 5.85
C MET A 128 -1.10 5.65 5.50
N ALA A 129 0.12 5.40 5.94
CA ALA A 129 1.28 6.20 5.60
C ALA A 129 2.02 5.64 4.39
N LYS A 130 2.38 6.52 3.46
CA LYS A 130 3.33 6.23 2.37
C LYS A 130 4.69 6.84 2.70
N TRP A 131 5.69 5.99 2.73
CA TRP A 131 7.10 6.37 2.90
C TRP A 131 7.83 6.17 1.57
N LYS A 132 8.81 7.04 1.29
CA LYS A 132 9.66 6.98 0.10
C LYS A 132 11.12 6.98 0.53
N PHE A 133 11.93 6.16 -0.13
CA PHE A 133 13.36 6.23 0.06
C PHE A 133 13.97 7.43 -0.66
N LEU A 134 15.01 8.02 -0.08
CA LEU A 134 15.78 9.08 -0.69
C LEU A 134 16.42 8.57 -2.00
N LYS A 135 16.45 9.41 -3.04
CA LYS A 135 17.03 9.08 -4.35
C LYS A 135 18.44 8.51 -4.19
N GLU A 136 18.81 7.57 -5.05
CA GLU A 136 20.14 6.95 -5.08
C GLU A 136 20.49 6.09 -3.85
N THR A 137 19.52 5.82 -2.97
CA THR A 137 19.72 4.87 -1.87
C THR A 137 19.66 3.44 -2.42
N SER A 138 20.73 2.67 -2.20
CA SER A 138 20.73 1.21 -2.38
C SER A 138 20.65 0.51 -1.03
N LEU A 139 19.61 -0.29 -0.80
CA LEU A 139 19.35 -1.00 0.44
C LEU A 139 19.55 -2.51 0.29
N ALA A 140 20.14 -3.15 1.29
CA ALA A 140 20.36 -4.59 1.30
C ALA A 140 19.23 -5.29 2.05
N PHE A 141 18.50 -6.16 1.36
CA PHE A 141 17.40 -6.91 1.94
C PHE A 141 17.69 -8.41 1.92
N SER A 142 17.41 -9.09 3.04
CA SER A 142 17.33 -10.55 3.02
C SER A 142 16.04 -10.97 2.34
N ARG A 143 16.15 -11.92 1.42
CA ARG A 143 15.02 -12.39 0.60
C ARG A 143 14.49 -13.71 1.18
N ILE A 144 13.22 -13.70 1.56
CA ILE A 144 12.50 -14.87 2.03
C ILE A 144 11.28 -15.08 1.14
N ILE A 145 11.49 -15.56 -0.09
CA ILE A 145 10.43 -15.74 -1.09
C ILE A 145 10.40 -17.22 -1.52
N PRO A 146 9.23 -17.89 -1.51
CA PRO A 146 9.12 -19.29 -1.93
C PRO A 146 9.50 -19.49 -3.40
N ARG A 147 10.04 -20.66 -3.70
CA ARG A 147 10.50 -21.06 -5.04
C ARG A 147 9.37 -21.33 -6.06
N GLU A 148 8.15 -21.55 -5.59
CA GLU A 148 7.15 -22.37 -6.31
C GLU A 148 6.24 -21.64 -7.33
N ASP A 149 6.51 -20.42 -7.80
CA ASP A 149 5.66 -19.87 -8.87
C ASP A 149 6.38 -18.99 -9.90
N SER A 150 6.25 -19.37 -11.18
CA SER A 150 6.90 -18.70 -12.32
C SER A 150 6.43 -17.25 -12.52
N ILE A 151 5.23 -16.92 -12.04
CA ILE A 151 4.66 -15.57 -12.07
C ILE A 151 5.33 -14.68 -11.02
N MET A 152 5.53 -15.21 -9.81
CA MET A 152 6.27 -14.53 -8.74
C MET A 152 7.71 -14.30 -9.09
N HIS A 153 8.33 -15.32 -9.66
CA HIS A 153 9.67 -15.24 -10.18
C HIS A 153 9.80 -14.08 -11.18
N ASN A 154 8.85 -13.90 -12.10
CA ASN A 154 8.88 -12.79 -13.06
C ASN A 154 8.63 -11.41 -12.45
N TYR A 155 7.73 -11.25 -11.47
CA TYR A 155 7.49 -9.97 -10.79
C TYR A 155 8.67 -9.58 -9.89
N VAL A 156 9.18 -10.54 -9.12
CA VAL A 156 10.37 -10.40 -8.29
C VAL A 156 11.61 -10.18 -9.16
N HIS A 157 11.77 -10.84 -10.29
CA HIS A 157 12.89 -10.57 -11.22
C HIS A 157 12.77 -9.20 -11.89
N LYS A 158 11.56 -8.77 -12.27
CA LYS A 158 11.32 -7.43 -12.84
C LYS A 158 11.65 -6.30 -11.85
N ILE A 159 11.38 -6.49 -10.56
CA ILE A 159 11.66 -5.47 -9.54
C ILE A 159 13.09 -5.63 -8.96
N PHE A 160 13.60 -6.86 -8.85
CA PHE A 160 14.75 -7.19 -7.99
C PHE A 160 15.94 -7.83 -8.70
N ASN A 161 15.89 -7.99 -10.03
CA ASN A 161 17.01 -8.39 -10.91
C ASN A 161 17.84 -9.57 -10.37
N VAL A 162 17.18 -10.66 -9.98
CA VAL A 162 17.81 -11.77 -9.24
C VAL A 162 18.31 -12.88 -10.17
N TYR A 163 19.32 -13.66 -9.75
CA TYR A 163 19.78 -14.88 -10.42
C TYR A 163 19.27 -16.13 -9.71
N GLU A 164 19.05 -17.20 -10.48
CA GLU A 164 18.51 -18.49 -10.05
C GLU A 164 19.34 -19.15 -8.94
N GLU A 165 18.66 -19.80 -7.98
CA GLU A 165 19.23 -20.91 -7.23
C GLU A 165 18.55 -22.21 -7.70
N SER A 166 19.37 -23.09 -8.28
CA SER A 166 18.97 -24.37 -8.87
C SER A 166 18.38 -25.33 -7.82
N GLY A 167 17.80 -26.45 -8.24
CA GLY A 167 17.18 -27.47 -7.38
C GLY A 167 18.12 -28.28 -6.50
N ASP A 168 18.96 -27.59 -5.75
CA ASP A 168 19.92 -28.11 -4.80
C ASP A 168 19.43 -27.95 -3.35
N THR A 169 20.24 -28.46 -2.41
CA THR A 169 19.94 -28.43 -0.97
C THR A 169 19.80 -27.00 -0.39
N ALA A 170 20.31 -25.97 -1.07
CA ALA A 170 20.13 -24.58 -0.66
C ALA A 170 18.72 -24.08 -1.02
N GLY A 171 18.25 -24.42 -2.23
CA GLY A 171 16.87 -24.14 -2.63
C GLY A 171 15.85 -24.73 -1.67
N ASP A 172 16.06 -25.97 -1.21
CA ASP A 172 15.19 -26.64 -0.23
C ASP A 172 15.21 -25.94 1.14
N TYR A 173 16.39 -25.50 1.59
CA TYR A 173 16.54 -24.73 2.82
C TYR A 173 15.75 -23.42 2.76
N PHE A 174 15.92 -22.62 1.71
CA PHE A 174 15.22 -21.35 1.57
C PHE A 174 13.70 -21.53 1.38
N ALA A 175 13.27 -22.56 0.66
CA ALA A 175 11.85 -22.91 0.56
C ALA A 175 11.24 -23.21 1.94
N LYS A 176 11.99 -23.93 2.80
CA LYS A 176 11.57 -24.21 4.18
C LYS A 176 11.50 -22.94 5.04
N LEU A 177 12.46 -22.02 4.91
CA LEU A 177 12.38 -20.72 5.58
C LEU A 177 11.18 -19.91 5.12
N ALA A 178 10.91 -19.88 3.82
CA ALA A 178 9.75 -19.19 3.28
C ALA A 178 8.45 -19.76 3.86
N LYS A 179 8.33 -21.08 3.99
CA LYS A 179 7.18 -21.73 4.65
C LYS A 179 7.04 -21.30 6.12
N ILE A 180 8.13 -21.13 6.85
CA ILE A 180 8.11 -20.62 8.23
C ILE A 180 7.59 -19.18 8.27
N PHE A 181 8.09 -18.31 7.39
CA PHE A 181 7.60 -16.94 7.27
C PHE A 181 6.17 -16.87 6.75
N MET A 182 5.68 -17.87 6.03
CA MET A 182 4.30 -17.95 5.58
C MET A 182 3.35 -18.63 6.57
N SER A 183 3.85 -19.13 7.70
CA SER A 183 3.03 -19.87 8.65
C SER A 183 1.86 -19.03 9.17
N THR A 184 0.68 -19.65 9.14
CA THR A 184 -0.59 -19.14 9.68
C THR A 184 -0.98 -19.86 10.98
N GLU A 185 -0.11 -20.72 11.52
CA GLU A 185 -0.32 -21.43 12.78
C GLU A 185 -0.73 -20.46 13.90
N LYS A 186 -1.56 -20.91 14.84
CA LYS A 186 -1.99 -20.10 15.99
C LYS A 186 -1.29 -20.62 17.24
N GLY A 187 -0.97 -19.72 18.16
CA GLY A 187 -0.40 -20.08 19.45
C GLY A 187 0.80 -19.21 19.85
N PRO A 188 1.32 -19.40 21.07
CA PRO A 188 2.38 -18.58 21.64
C PRO A 188 3.71 -18.69 20.87
N SER A 189 3.91 -19.78 20.14
CA SER A 189 5.15 -20.06 19.39
C SER A 189 5.16 -19.57 17.94
N LYS A 190 4.03 -19.03 17.45
CA LYS A 190 3.75 -18.79 16.02
C LYS A 190 4.88 -18.11 15.25
N TYR A 191 5.57 -17.16 15.89
CA TYR A 191 6.58 -16.34 15.25
C TYR A 191 7.99 -16.54 15.81
N LEU A 192 8.20 -17.47 16.75
CA LEU A 192 9.50 -17.61 17.42
C LEU A 192 10.66 -17.88 16.45
N ILE A 193 10.43 -18.76 15.47
CA ILE A 193 11.47 -19.17 14.51
C ILE A 193 11.75 -18.04 13.50
N SER A 194 10.70 -17.39 12.99
CA SER A 194 10.87 -16.27 12.04
C SER A 194 11.49 -15.05 12.72
N ALA A 195 11.13 -14.77 13.98
CA ALA A 195 11.72 -13.73 14.79
C ALA A 195 13.20 -14.01 15.09
N LEU A 196 13.56 -15.26 15.39
CA LEU A 196 14.97 -15.67 15.57
C LEU A 196 15.77 -15.44 14.29
N TYR A 197 15.25 -15.84 13.13
CA TYR A 197 15.91 -15.61 11.85
C TYR A 197 16.08 -14.12 11.54
N ALA A 198 15.04 -13.32 11.78
CA ALA A 198 15.13 -11.88 11.63
C ALA A 198 16.13 -11.26 12.62
N ASN A 199 16.20 -11.78 13.83
CA ASN A 199 17.20 -11.38 14.81
C ASN A 199 18.62 -11.65 14.31
N PHE A 200 18.83 -12.78 13.62
CA PHE A 200 20.13 -13.06 13.04
C PHE A 200 20.56 -12.03 12.01
N ILE A 201 19.61 -11.52 11.23
CA ILE A 201 19.84 -10.47 10.22
C ILE A 201 20.07 -9.10 10.85
N PHE A 202 19.27 -8.74 11.86
CA PHE A 202 19.29 -7.41 12.45
C PHE A 202 20.41 -7.20 13.48
N ASN A 203 20.69 -8.20 14.33
CA ASN A 203 21.65 -8.04 15.42
C ASN A 203 23.08 -8.40 15.02
N PHE A 204 23.28 -9.41 14.17
CA PHE A 204 24.64 -9.84 13.80
C PHE A 204 25.20 -9.13 12.59
N ASN A 205 24.37 -8.28 11.98
CA ASN A 205 24.80 -7.37 10.94
C ASN A 205 25.58 -8.08 9.82
N PRO A 206 25.10 -9.24 9.30
CA PRO A 206 25.79 -9.93 8.23
C PRO A 206 25.92 -8.95 7.06
N LYS A 207 27.08 -8.95 6.43
CA LYS A 207 27.40 -7.94 5.43
C LYS A 207 27.35 -8.54 4.03
N VAL A 208 26.72 -7.81 3.12
CA VAL A 208 26.64 -8.14 1.70
C VAL A 208 27.68 -7.34 0.92
N ILE A 209 28.14 -7.89 -0.21
CA ILE A 209 29.02 -7.19 -1.13
C ILE A 209 28.13 -6.39 -2.10
N SER A 210 28.19 -5.07 -2.03
CA SER A 210 27.48 -4.20 -2.96
C SER A 210 28.15 -4.16 -4.33
N ASN A 211 27.42 -3.73 -5.36
CA ASN A 211 28.04 -3.31 -6.63
C ASN A 211 29.11 -2.25 -6.31
N GLY A 212 30.37 -2.53 -6.68
CA GLY A 212 31.53 -1.73 -6.30
C GLY A 212 32.41 -2.32 -5.18
N GLY A 213 32.06 -3.51 -4.65
CA GLY A 213 32.89 -4.24 -3.68
C GLY A 213 32.76 -3.76 -2.23
N SER A 214 31.88 -2.79 -1.95
CA SER A 214 31.69 -2.28 -0.60
C SER A 214 30.86 -3.25 0.24
N ILE A 215 31.30 -3.50 1.46
CA ILE A 215 30.67 -4.48 2.35
C ILE A 215 29.66 -3.72 3.24
N LYS A 216 28.36 -3.90 3.03
CA LYS A 216 27.29 -3.20 3.78
C LYS A 216 26.37 -4.14 4.57
N PRO A 217 25.83 -3.71 5.72
CA PRO A 217 24.87 -4.51 6.47
C PRO A 217 23.52 -4.63 5.78
N PHE A 218 22.74 -5.64 6.17
CA PHE A 218 21.32 -5.73 5.82
C PHE A 218 20.51 -4.60 6.46
N ASP A 219 19.71 -3.92 5.65
CA ASP A 219 18.75 -2.90 6.03
C ASP A 219 17.38 -3.50 6.40
N GLY A 220 17.02 -4.62 5.78
CA GLY A 220 15.69 -5.20 5.96
C GLY A 220 15.55 -6.65 5.51
N ILE A 221 14.30 -7.12 5.56
CA ILE A 221 13.84 -8.44 5.14
C ILE A 221 12.61 -8.26 4.26
N ILE A 222 12.57 -8.96 3.13
CA ILE A 222 11.39 -9.03 2.25
C ILE A 222 10.80 -10.43 2.38
N TYR A 223 9.49 -10.50 2.62
CA TYR A 223 8.77 -11.75 2.79
C TYR A 223 7.34 -11.65 2.25
N PRO A 224 6.72 -12.75 1.80
CA PRO A 224 5.35 -12.75 1.29
C PRO A 224 4.33 -12.48 2.39
N SER A 225 3.21 -11.87 1.99
CA SER A 225 2.00 -11.78 2.79
C SER A 225 1.40 -13.16 3.03
N THR A 226 0.75 -13.31 4.19
CA THR A 226 0.02 -14.54 4.57
C THR A 226 -1.50 -14.39 4.48
N LYS A 227 -1.96 -13.24 3.96
CA LYS A 227 -3.33 -12.75 4.11
C LYS A 227 -4.03 -12.45 2.80
N VAL A 228 -3.31 -12.57 1.69
CA VAL A 228 -3.84 -12.34 0.36
C VAL A 228 -3.47 -13.54 -0.49
N ASP A 229 -4.47 -14.12 -1.17
CA ASP A 229 -4.27 -15.07 -2.26
C ASP A 229 -3.78 -14.33 -3.52
N ASP A 230 -2.77 -13.47 -3.33
CA ASP A 230 -2.05 -12.75 -4.36
C ASP A 230 -0.59 -12.86 -4.01
N TRP A 231 0.12 -13.64 -4.80
CA TRP A 231 1.50 -13.95 -4.52
C TRP A 231 2.39 -12.69 -4.63
N ASN A 232 1.99 -11.66 -5.39
CA ASN A 232 2.73 -10.39 -5.53
C ASN A 232 2.69 -9.53 -4.26
N ALA A 233 1.98 -9.99 -3.23
CA ALA A 233 1.86 -9.31 -1.96
C ALA A 233 3.12 -9.45 -1.11
N LEU A 234 4.03 -8.48 -1.22
CA LEU A 234 5.28 -8.47 -0.47
C LEU A 234 5.24 -7.48 0.70
N ASN A 235 5.66 -7.97 1.86
CA ASN A 235 5.91 -7.19 3.05
C ASN A 235 7.41 -6.98 3.25
N VAL A 236 7.72 -5.92 3.98
CA VAL A 236 9.08 -5.60 4.40
C VAL A 236 9.13 -5.37 5.90
N ALA A 237 10.21 -5.85 6.51
CA ALA A 237 10.62 -5.54 7.86
C ALA A 237 11.98 -4.84 7.78
N ILE A 238 12.06 -3.58 8.18
CA ILE A 238 13.24 -2.72 8.01
C ILE A 238 13.72 -2.27 9.39
N ARG A 239 15.05 -2.14 9.52
CA ARG A 239 15.65 -1.56 10.73
C ARG A 239 15.20 -0.10 10.91
N PRO A 240 14.80 0.30 12.13
CA PRO A 240 14.52 1.70 12.47
C PRO A 240 15.57 2.68 11.92
N GLU A 241 16.86 2.38 12.09
CA GLU A 241 17.96 3.25 11.70
C GLU A 241 18.06 3.43 10.17
N SER A 242 17.65 2.43 9.39
CA SER A 242 17.59 2.54 7.94
C SER A 242 16.43 3.43 7.48
N ILE A 243 15.31 3.44 8.22
CA ILE A 243 14.20 4.37 7.96
C ILE A 243 14.60 5.79 8.29
N ASP A 244 15.18 6.03 9.46
CA ASP A 244 15.60 7.37 9.89
C ASP A 244 16.59 8.03 8.93
N ARG A 245 17.47 7.21 8.34
CA ARG A 245 18.54 7.71 7.48
C ARG A 245 18.12 7.84 6.02
N TYR A 246 17.30 6.92 5.54
CA TYR A 246 17.10 6.74 4.11
C TYR A 246 15.66 6.91 3.64
N ALA A 247 14.69 7.07 4.54
CA ALA A 247 13.29 7.21 4.17
C ALA A 247 12.69 8.52 4.70
N THR A 248 11.71 9.03 3.97
CA THR A 248 10.87 10.14 4.42
C THR A 248 9.40 9.78 4.26
N LEU A 249 8.60 10.21 5.23
CA LEU A 249 7.14 10.12 5.13
C LEU A 249 6.69 11.12 4.06
N GLN A 250 5.96 10.66 3.04
CA GLN A 250 5.36 11.53 2.03
C GLN A 250 4.00 12.05 2.50
N PHE A 251 3.09 11.13 2.81
CA PHE A 251 1.75 11.46 3.26
C PHE A 251 1.14 10.38 4.13
N VAL A 252 0.06 10.73 4.82
CA VAL A 252 -0.80 9.84 5.59
C VAL A 252 -2.24 10.04 5.17
N VAL A 253 -2.93 8.97 4.79
CA VAL A 253 -4.38 9.00 4.54
C VAL A 253 -5.09 8.52 5.81
N ARG A 254 -6.08 9.28 6.28
CA ARG A 254 -7.00 8.88 7.35
C ARG A 254 -8.37 8.55 6.76
N GLY A 255 -9.01 7.51 7.24
CA GLY A 255 -10.37 7.18 6.82
C GLY A 255 -10.90 5.89 7.43
N LYS A 256 -11.84 5.25 6.73
CA LYS A 256 -12.41 3.96 7.12
C LYS A 256 -12.04 2.86 6.13
N VAL A 257 -11.80 1.65 6.63
CA VAL A 257 -11.57 0.48 5.78
C VAL A 257 -12.84 0.21 4.94
N ALA A 258 -12.69 0.18 3.63
CA ALA A 258 -13.79 -0.08 2.71
C ALA A 258 -14.26 -1.55 2.76
N LYS A 259 -15.40 -1.84 2.11
CA LYS A 259 -16.01 -3.18 2.09
C LYS A 259 -15.13 -4.27 1.46
N ASP A 260 -14.21 -3.89 0.58
CA ASP A 260 -13.28 -4.81 -0.08
C ASP A 260 -12.10 -5.25 0.81
N LEU A 261 -11.93 -4.61 1.98
CA LEU A 261 -10.80 -4.77 2.90
C LEU A 261 -9.44 -4.55 2.23
N ARG A 262 -9.40 -3.68 1.22
CA ARG A 262 -8.23 -3.36 0.40
C ARG A 262 -8.08 -1.86 0.15
N THR A 263 -9.15 -1.09 0.29
CA THR A 263 -9.15 0.36 0.06
C THR A 263 -9.63 1.13 1.31
N ILE A 264 -9.37 2.44 1.33
CA ILE A 264 -9.82 3.36 2.38
C ILE A 264 -10.85 4.32 1.79
N GLU A 265 -12.01 4.41 2.45
CA GLU A 265 -12.92 5.55 2.33
C GLU A 265 -12.31 6.72 3.14
N TYR A 266 -11.43 7.52 2.51
CA TYR A 266 -10.69 8.55 3.23
C TYR A 266 -11.57 9.73 3.68
N THR A 267 -11.12 10.39 4.74
CA THR A 267 -11.70 11.65 5.24
C THR A 267 -10.68 12.78 5.21
N ASP A 268 -9.39 12.47 5.42
CA ASP A 268 -8.33 13.47 5.52
C ASP A 268 -7.03 12.92 4.94
N ILE A 269 -6.19 13.83 4.44
CA ILE A 269 -4.82 13.54 4.02
C ILE A 269 -3.85 14.47 4.75
N GLY A 270 -2.85 13.89 5.37
CA GLY A 270 -1.76 14.57 6.06
C GLY A 270 -0.50 14.58 5.21
N PHE A 271 0.09 15.75 4.97
CA PHE A 271 1.39 15.86 4.29
C PHE A 271 2.47 16.24 5.29
N ASN A 272 3.62 15.55 5.20
CA ASN A 272 4.77 15.85 6.04
C ASN A 272 5.54 17.05 5.47
N ASN A 273 5.53 18.16 6.18
CA ASN A 273 6.34 19.34 5.88
C ASN A 273 7.29 19.59 7.07
N ASN A 274 8.59 19.47 6.83
CA ASN A 274 9.64 19.71 7.81
C ASN A 274 9.46 18.96 9.15
N GLY A 275 8.99 17.71 9.09
CA GLY A 275 8.83 16.85 10.28
C GLY A 275 7.50 17.04 11.00
N VAL A 276 6.57 17.82 10.44
CA VAL A 276 5.22 18.02 10.96
C VAL A 276 4.21 17.64 9.88
N ILE A 277 3.21 16.84 10.26
CA ILE A 277 2.11 16.46 9.39
C ILE A 277 1.03 17.53 9.46
N HIS A 278 0.76 18.16 8.33
CA HIS A 278 -0.36 19.07 8.16
C HIS A 278 -1.54 18.33 7.55
N TRP A 279 -2.66 18.30 8.28
CA TRP A 279 -3.88 17.63 7.87
C TRP A 279 -4.77 18.52 7.02
N TYR A 280 -5.20 17.97 5.90
CA TYR A 280 -6.10 18.57 4.93
C TYR A 280 -7.33 17.70 4.78
N ASN A 281 -8.50 18.34 4.77
CA ASN A 281 -9.72 17.69 4.36
C ASN A 281 -9.92 18.00 2.87
N PRO A 282 -9.98 16.99 1.99
CA PRO A 282 -10.21 17.21 0.57
C PRO A 282 -11.66 17.65 0.38
N TRP A 283 -11.87 18.92 0.04
CA TRP A 283 -13.13 19.40 -0.51
C TRP A 283 -12.93 19.76 -1.98
N ILE A 284 -13.94 19.45 -2.78
CA ILE A 284 -14.09 19.96 -4.13
C ILE A 284 -15.23 20.96 -4.02
N ARG A 285 -15.00 22.23 -4.35
CA ARG A 285 -16.16 23.13 -4.46
C ARG A 285 -16.92 22.70 -5.69
N GLU A 286 -18.23 22.86 -5.63
CA GLU A 286 -19.06 22.62 -6.80
C GLU A 286 -18.62 23.46 -8.01
N SER A 287 -18.14 24.69 -7.77
CA SER A 287 -17.51 25.55 -8.78
C SER A 287 -16.30 24.93 -9.48
N ASP A 288 -15.65 23.96 -8.85
CA ASP A 288 -14.40 23.38 -9.32
C ASP A 288 -14.64 22.18 -10.25
N ILE A 289 -15.91 21.80 -10.48
CA ILE A 289 -16.32 20.75 -11.41
C ILE A 289 -16.83 21.41 -12.70
N VAL A 290 -16.10 21.21 -13.80
CA VAL A 290 -16.42 21.73 -15.13
C VAL A 290 -16.67 20.57 -16.09
N PRO A 291 -17.89 20.37 -16.61
CA PRO A 291 -18.13 19.38 -17.65
C PRO A 291 -17.48 19.87 -18.96
N THR A 292 -16.69 19.01 -19.61
CA THR A 292 -15.96 19.36 -20.83
C THR A 292 -16.62 18.82 -22.09
N GLU A 293 -17.27 17.65 -22.01
CA GLU A 293 -17.97 17.02 -23.12
C GLU A 293 -19.15 16.18 -22.60
N TYR A 294 -20.08 15.82 -23.49
CA TYR A 294 -21.17 14.89 -23.19
C TYR A 294 -21.22 13.75 -24.20
N PHE A 295 -21.86 12.65 -23.79
CA PHE A 295 -22.04 11.43 -24.57
C PHE A 295 -23.47 10.96 -24.44
N LEU A 296 -24.05 10.43 -25.52
CA LEU A 296 -25.40 9.90 -25.51
C LEU A 296 -25.36 8.37 -25.51
N PHE A 297 -26.27 7.77 -24.74
CA PHE A 297 -26.47 6.33 -24.71
C PHE A 297 -27.94 6.03 -24.91
N ASP A 298 -28.22 5.09 -25.82
CA ASP A 298 -29.57 4.64 -26.06
C ASP A 298 -30.12 3.86 -24.85
N THR A 299 -31.41 3.52 -24.88
CA THR A 299 -32.07 2.73 -23.84
C THR A 299 -31.52 1.30 -23.68
N LEU A 300 -30.73 0.82 -24.64
CA LEU A 300 -30.03 -0.46 -24.60
C LEU A 300 -28.61 -0.34 -24.03
N GLY A 301 -28.13 0.89 -23.77
CA GLY A 301 -26.81 1.17 -23.24
C GLY A 301 -25.72 1.29 -24.31
N ASN A 302 -26.06 1.36 -25.60
CA ASN A 302 -25.09 1.60 -26.66
C ASN A 302 -24.77 3.09 -26.77
N LYS A 303 -23.50 3.42 -26.98
CA LYS A 303 -23.07 4.80 -27.24
C LYS A 303 -23.60 5.25 -28.60
N VAL A 304 -24.29 6.39 -28.64
CA VAL A 304 -24.80 7.03 -29.85
C VAL A 304 -23.77 8.06 -30.33
N ASP A 305 -23.50 8.06 -31.63
CA ASP A 305 -22.66 9.09 -32.26
C ASP A 305 -23.43 10.41 -32.30
N SER A 306 -23.07 11.33 -31.41
CA SER A 306 -23.71 12.63 -31.25
C SER A 306 -23.10 13.72 -32.14
N THR A 307 -22.17 13.39 -33.05
CA THR A 307 -21.40 14.39 -33.80
C THR A 307 -22.27 15.17 -34.79
N ASN A 308 -23.30 14.53 -35.35
CA ASN A 308 -24.21 15.14 -36.34
C ASN A 308 -25.66 14.68 -36.11
N GLY A 309 -26.43 15.47 -35.36
CA GLY A 309 -27.85 15.22 -35.15
C GLY A 309 -28.50 16.21 -34.20
N ILE A 310 -29.79 16.01 -33.93
CA ILE A 310 -30.61 16.88 -33.08
C ILE A 310 -31.06 16.06 -31.87
N LEU A 311 -30.67 16.51 -30.68
CA LEU A 311 -31.17 15.98 -29.42
C LEU A 311 -32.46 16.73 -29.04
N CYS A 312 -33.51 15.98 -28.72
CA CYS A 312 -34.79 16.49 -28.27
C CYS A 312 -35.14 15.91 -26.89
N ASP A 313 -35.75 16.74 -26.05
CA ASP A 313 -36.32 16.29 -24.78
C ASP A 313 -37.64 15.53 -24.99
N LYS A 314 -38.24 15.09 -23.88
CA LYS A 314 -39.51 14.35 -23.86
C LYS A 314 -40.68 15.08 -24.52
N ASP A 315 -40.62 16.41 -24.60
CA ASP A 315 -41.68 17.26 -25.16
C ASP A 315 -41.38 17.59 -26.64
N GLY A 316 -40.34 16.98 -27.22
CA GLY A 316 -39.91 17.19 -28.60
C GLY A 316 -39.15 18.50 -28.80
N LYS A 317 -38.75 19.18 -27.73
CA LYS A 317 -38.02 20.44 -27.81
C LYS A 317 -36.52 20.17 -27.98
N ILE A 318 -35.91 20.89 -28.92
CA ILE A 318 -34.47 20.79 -29.19
C ILE A 318 -33.67 21.20 -27.96
N VAL A 319 -32.77 20.32 -27.53
CA VAL A 319 -31.81 20.54 -26.44
C VAL A 319 -30.53 21.10 -27.04
N SER A 320 -30.46 22.43 -27.14
CA SER A 320 -29.31 23.13 -27.74
C SER A 320 -28.07 23.14 -26.85
N ASN A 321 -28.21 22.95 -25.53
CA ASN A 321 -27.10 22.84 -24.60
C ASN A 321 -27.33 21.69 -23.60
N PRO A 322 -26.91 20.46 -23.94
CA PRO A 322 -26.98 19.32 -23.03
C PRO A 322 -26.15 19.50 -21.75
N LEU A 323 -25.21 20.46 -21.71
CA LEU A 323 -24.46 20.79 -20.49
C LEU A 323 -25.30 21.62 -19.50
N ALA A 324 -26.33 22.36 -19.94
CA ALA A 324 -27.25 23.04 -19.01
C ALA A 324 -28.04 22.03 -18.14
N VAL A 325 -28.22 20.82 -18.66
CA VAL A 325 -28.82 19.69 -17.96
C VAL A 325 -27.92 19.23 -16.80
N PHE A 326 -26.60 19.38 -16.93
CA PHE A 326 -25.64 19.14 -15.85
C PHE A 326 -25.75 20.21 -14.75
N GLU A 327 -25.85 21.50 -15.12
CA GLU A 327 -25.93 22.61 -14.15
C GLU A 327 -27.15 22.54 -13.23
N TYR A 328 -28.31 22.10 -13.74
CA TYR A 328 -29.56 22.04 -12.96
C TYR A 328 -29.51 21.06 -11.77
N GLN A 329 -28.58 20.10 -11.77
CA GLN A 329 -28.47 19.13 -10.67
C GLN A 329 -27.20 19.27 -9.85
N LYS A 330 -26.34 20.23 -10.17
CA LYS A 330 -24.99 20.35 -9.62
C LYS A 330 -24.95 20.31 -8.07
N ASP A 331 -25.94 20.90 -7.41
CA ASP A 331 -26.13 20.89 -5.94
C ASP A 331 -26.32 19.48 -5.32
N LEU A 332 -27.00 18.55 -6.02
CA LEU A 332 -27.32 17.21 -5.50
C LEU A 332 -26.14 16.22 -5.59
N TRP A 333 -25.09 16.57 -6.35
CA TRP A 333 -24.03 15.63 -6.74
C TRP A 333 -22.64 16.01 -6.20
N GLY A 334 -22.41 17.29 -5.87
CA GLY A 334 -21.17 17.75 -5.23
C GLY A 334 -20.82 16.92 -3.99
N GLU A 335 -21.80 16.66 -3.12
CA GLU A 335 -21.60 15.85 -1.91
C GLU A 335 -21.22 14.37 -2.19
N LYS A 336 -21.69 13.78 -3.29
CA LYS A 336 -21.34 12.39 -3.65
C LYS A 336 -19.95 12.28 -4.24
N TYR A 337 -19.53 13.26 -5.04
CA TYR A 337 -18.22 13.25 -5.70
C TYR A 337 -17.06 13.56 -4.74
N ILE A 338 -17.27 14.49 -3.78
CA ILE A 338 -16.32 14.80 -2.70
C ILE A 338 -16.01 13.57 -1.84
N ARG A 339 -16.99 12.69 -1.65
CA ARG A 339 -16.87 11.45 -0.87
C ARG A 339 -16.31 10.26 -1.68
N MET A 340 -16.01 10.42 -2.97
CA MET A 340 -15.68 9.31 -3.91
C MET A 340 -14.28 9.33 -4.51
N ILE A 341 -13.48 10.37 -4.27
CA ILE A 341 -12.01 10.25 -4.29
C ILE A 341 -11.69 9.62 -2.91
N PRO A 342 -10.72 8.72 -2.67
CA PRO A 342 -9.37 8.61 -3.18
C PRO A 342 -9.17 7.33 -3.97
N PRO A 343 -8.46 7.42 -5.07
CA PRO A 343 -7.82 6.22 -5.54
C PRO A 343 -6.32 6.46 -5.43
N GLU A 344 -5.52 5.43 -5.23
CA GLU A 344 -4.14 5.42 -5.73
C GLU A 344 -4.09 5.57 -7.29
N MET A 345 -5.06 6.23 -7.92
CA MET A 345 -5.52 6.01 -9.30
C MET A 345 -6.23 7.29 -9.77
N LYS A 346 -5.84 7.89 -10.88
CA LYS A 346 -6.13 7.40 -12.22
C LYS A 346 -4.98 7.79 -13.17
N PRO A 347 -4.82 7.09 -14.31
CA PRO A 347 -3.57 6.42 -14.75
C PRO A 347 -2.31 7.24 -15.00
N ASP A 348 -2.34 8.56 -14.87
CA ASP A 348 -1.27 9.42 -15.38
C ASP A 348 -0.54 10.22 -14.30
N ILE A 349 -0.83 9.99 -13.01
CA ILE A 349 -0.12 10.63 -11.90
C ILE A 349 0.67 9.58 -11.17
N ASN A 350 1.98 9.66 -11.32
CA ASN A 350 2.87 8.91 -10.47
C ASN A 350 2.69 9.42 -9.04
N ILE A 351 2.16 8.58 -8.14
CA ILE A 351 1.98 8.89 -6.71
C ILE A 351 3.33 9.28 -6.08
N GLU A 352 4.45 8.97 -6.72
CA GLU A 352 5.79 9.39 -6.33
C GLU A 352 6.07 10.90 -6.48
N ASP A 353 5.24 11.62 -7.24
CA ASP A 353 5.37 13.05 -7.57
C ASP A 353 4.44 13.97 -6.74
N LEU A 354 3.64 13.40 -5.83
CA LEU A 354 2.83 14.20 -4.90
C LEU A 354 3.74 14.92 -3.88
N ASP A 355 4.00 16.20 -4.13
CA ASP A 355 4.53 17.16 -3.16
C ASP A 355 3.51 18.29 -2.88
N GLU A 356 3.79 19.13 -1.88
CA GLU A 356 2.92 20.25 -1.49
C GLU A 356 2.69 21.25 -2.65
N ALA A 357 3.62 21.34 -3.61
CA ALA A 357 3.51 22.24 -4.76
C ALA A 357 2.49 21.70 -5.79
N HIS A 358 2.41 20.38 -5.99
CA HIS A 358 1.42 19.73 -6.87
C HIS A 358 -0.02 19.83 -6.36
N LEU A 359 -0.23 20.20 -5.09
CA LEU A 359 -1.55 20.26 -4.44
C LEU A 359 -2.15 21.67 -4.42
N SER A 360 -1.45 22.68 -4.94
CA SER A 360 -2.01 24.04 -5.08
C SER A 360 -3.26 24.07 -5.98
N SER A 361 -3.35 23.14 -6.94
CA SER A 361 -4.58 22.77 -7.63
C SER A 361 -4.36 21.46 -8.41
N PHE A 362 -5.18 20.43 -8.18
CA PHE A 362 -5.11 19.20 -8.98
C PHE A 362 -6.27 19.15 -9.98
N THR A 363 -5.97 18.92 -11.26
CA THR A 363 -6.97 18.81 -12.33
C THR A 363 -7.14 17.36 -12.79
N TYR A 364 -8.26 16.73 -12.43
CA TYR A 364 -8.67 15.42 -12.95
C TYR A 364 -9.46 15.57 -14.24
N LYS A 365 -9.17 14.74 -15.25
CA LYS A 365 -10.02 14.56 -16.45
C LYS A 365 -10.46 13.11 -16.54
N GLY A 366 -11.75 12.87 -16.62
CA GLY A 366 -12.24 11.53 -16.92
C GLY A 366 -13.75 11.45 -17.09
N TYR A 367 -14.18 10.26 -17.49
CA TYR A 367 -15.60 9.94 -17.62
C TYR A 367 -16.23 9.89 -16.24
N ALA A 368 -17.18 10.79 -15.98
CA ALA A 368 -17.96 10.78 -14.76
C ALA A 368 -19.45 10.85 -15.09
N LEU A 369 -20.04 9.66 -15.06
CA LEU A 369 -21.44 9.30 -14.87
C LEU A 369 -22.52 9.75 -15.86
N LEU A 370 -23.43 8.80 -16.04
CA LEU A 370 -24.50 8.69 -17.02
C LEU A 370 -25.84 8.99 -16.35
N ARG A 371 -26.39 10.18 -16.61
CA ARG A 371 -27.71 10.61 -16.16
C ARG A 371 -28.78 9.87 -16.93
N ASP A 372 -29.69 9.19 -16.23
CA ASP A 372 -30.88 8.62 -16.87
C ASP A 372 -31.79 9.76 -17.36
N VAL A 373 -32.24 9.66 -18.60
CA VAL A 373 -33.23 10.55 -19.22
C VAL A 373 -34.39 9.71 -19.73
N ILE A 374 -35.61 10.24 -19.58
CA ILE A 374 -36.84 9.53 -19.91
C ILE A 374 -37.43 10.19 -21.15
N ASP A 375 -37.70 9.39 -22.18
CA ASP A 375 -38.34 9.79 -23.44
C ASP A 375 -37.57 10.82 -24.28
N TRP A 376 -36.25 10.94 -24.07
CA TRP A 376 -35.41 11.77 -24.92
C TRP A 376 -35.11 11.06 -26.23
N THR A 377 -34.96 11.84 -27.31
CA THR A 377 -34.66 11.29 -28.64
C THR A 377 -33.50 12.02 -29.27
N PHE A 378 -32.65 11.30 -29.99
CA PHE A 378 -31.61 11.87 -30.83
C PHE A 378 -31.89 11.46 -32.27
N VAL A 379 -32.01 12.43 -33.16
CA VAL A 379 -32.21 12.21 -34.59
C VAL A 379 -30.90 12.53 -35.30
N SER A 380 -30.21 11.51 -35.81
CA SER A 380 -28.97 11.68 -36.57
C SER A 380 -29.24 12.31 -37.94
N SER A 381 -28.19 12.85 -38.57
CA SER A 381 -28.29 13.54 -39.87
C SER A 381 -28.79 12.66 -41.03
N ASP A 382 -28.70 11.34 -40.89
CA ASP A 382 -29.24 10.34 -41.84
C ASP A 382 -30.71 9.96 -41.54
N GLY A 383 -31.33 10.57 -40.53
CA GLY A 383 -32.74 10.39 -40.17
C GLY A 383 -33.01 9.24 -39.20
N VAL A 384 -31.99 8.56 -38.68
CA VAL A 384 -32.17 7.51 -37.67
C VAL A 384 -32.53 8.15 -36.33
N THR A 385 -33.60 7.66 -35.70
CA THR A 385 -34.01 8.11 -34.36
C THR A 385 -33.52 7.11 -33.32
N HIS A 386 -32.75 7.60 -32.36
CA HIS A 386 -32.31 6.87 -31.18
C HIS A 386 -33.10 7.33 -29.96
N HIS A 387 -33.69 6.39 -29.21
CA HIS A 387 -34.26 6.68 -27.91
C HIS A 387 -33.15 6.72 -26.87
N ILE A 388 -32.91 7.89 -26.29
CA ILE A 388 -31.82 8.12 -25.35
C ILE A 388 -32.29 7.72 -23.96
N GLY A 389 -31.57 6.78 -23.37
CA GLY A 389 -31.77 6.35 -21.98
C GLY A 389 -30.84 7.06 -21.03
N LYS A 390 -29.62 7.42 -21.47
CA LYS A 390 -28.63 8.08 -20.62
C LYS A 390 -27.76 9.12 -21.31
N ILE A 391 -27.28 10.10 -20.54
CA ILE A 391 -26.31 11.11 -20.97
C ILE A 391 -25.09 11.08 -20.04
N GLY A 392 -23.91 10.78 -20.59
CA GLY A 392 -22.65 10.78 -19.87
C GLY A 392 -21.90 12.10 -20.05
N PHE A 393 -21.01 12.43 -19.11
CA PHE A 393 -20.17 13.61 -19.21
C PHE A 393 -18.69 13.28 -18.99
N ASN A 394 -17.83 13.94 -19.75
CA ASN A 394 -16.45 14.16 -19.33
C ASN A 394 -16.44 15.34 -18.37
N VAL A 395 -15.79 15.18 -17.24
CA VAL A 395 -15.61 16.27 -16.28
C VAL A 395 -14.15 16.55 -16.07
N GLN A 396 -13.87 17.83 -15.92
CA GLN A 396 -12.63 18.36 -15.38
C GLN A 396 -12.90 18.80 -13.94
N VAL A 397 -12.12 18.31 -12.98
CA VAL A 397 -12.28 18.67 -11.57
C VAL A 397 -11.00 19.28 -11.04
N THR A 398 -11.07 20.50 -10.53
CA THR A 398 -9.92 21.24 -10.00
C THR A 398 -9.97 21.32 -8.47
N SER A 399 -9.48 20.30 -7.77
CA SER A 399 -9.48 20.32 -6.29
C SER A 399 -8.53 21.38 -5.74
N SER A 400 -8.97 22.11 -4.71
CA SER A 400 -8.16 23.04 -3.93
C SER A 400 -8.12 22.61 -2.46
N TYR A 401 -6.92 22.29 -1.96
CA TYR A 401 -6.74 21.92 -0.56
C TYR A 401 -6.60 23.21 0.27
N ASN A 402 -7.58 23.58 1.10
CA ASN A 402 -7.30 24.58 2.15
C ASN A 402 -6.58 23.91 3.32
N ARG A 403 -5.52 24.56 3.77
CA ARG A 403 -4.96 24.33 5.10
C ARG A 403 -6.08 24.54 6.12
N THR A 404 -6.18 23.67 7.11
CA THR A 404 -7.20 23.69 8.17
C THR A 404 -7.08 24.93 9.07
N ASP A 405 -7.34 26.11 8.53
CA ASP A 405 -8.08 27.12 9.28
C ASP A 405 -9.54 26.68 9.19
N LYS A 406 -10.13 26.38 10.36
CA LYS A 406 -11.51 25.92 10.59
C LYS A 406 -12.45 26.10 9.39
N PRO A 407 -13.28 25.09 9.04
CA PRO A 407 -14.35 25.32 8.08
C PRO A 407 -15.09 26.57 8.52
N ARG A 408 -15.05 27.62 7.68
CA ARG A 408 -16.01 28.70 7.82
C ARG A 408 -17.33 28.01 7.58
N GLY A 409 -17.98 27.62 8.68
CA GLY A 409 -19.36 27.20 8.67
C GLY A 409 -20.12 28.21 7.84
N ILE A 410 -20.91 27.71 6.90
CA ILE A 410 -21.86 28.53 6.17
C ILE A 410 -22.66 29.28 7.23
N THR A 411 -22.40 30.59 7.31
CA THR A 411 -23.23 31.49 8.09
C THR A 411 -24.41 31.78 7.19
N TRP A 412 -25.56 31.24 7.53
CA TRP A 412 -26.82 31.53 6.86
C TRP A 412 -27.11 33.03 6.98
N LEU A 413 -27.39 33.66 5.84
CA LEU A 413 -28.30 34.80 5.74
C LEU A 413 -29.39 34.45 4.74
#